data_AF-X0ZIU6-F1
#
_entry.id   AF-X0ZIU6-F1
#
_cell.length_a   1.000
_cell.length_b   1.000
_cell.length_c   1.000
_cell.angle_alpha   90.00
_cell.angle_beta   90.00
_cell.angle_gamma   90.00
#
_symmetry.space_group_name_H-M   'P 1'
#
loop_
_entity.id
_entity.type
_entity.pdbx_description
1 polymer ?
#
loop_
_entity_poly.entity_id
_entity_poly.type
_entity_poly.pdbx_seq_one_letter_code
_entity_poly.pdbx_strand_id
1 'polypeptide(L)'
;MLNSKLKNFTSWVEKEASKIIGEQQEDFYEFYADDYNRLSKIFPNILRSSLFIMYYALLENELVNLCKNLYKHYNYSIKLTDFQGKGIFRVQTYLKKVAKIDFPDQTSSWDDIVSYNHIRNFIIHNGGRLDNSNRGKEVESFITDRPSMNLDHLKNIQFSKDFCPEVIGTLKSFFGDLFKTLP
;
A
#
# COMPACT_ATOMS: atom_id res chain seq x y z
N MET A 1 -17.76 6.59 7.42
CA MET A 1 -17.47 7.81 8.20
C MET A 1 -16.89 8.95 7.35
N LEU A 2 -15.82 8.75 6.58
CA LEU A 2 -15.25 9.83 5.77
C LEU A 2 -16.15 10.22 4.57
N ASN A 3 -16.68 9.24 3.83
CA ASN A 3 -17.60 9.49 2.71
C ASN A 3 -18.88 10.20 3.16
N SER A 4 -19.40 9.88 4.35
CA SER A 4 -20.58 10.56 4.92
C SER A 4 -20.25 12.00 5.32
N LYS A 5 -19.04 12.27 5.85
CA LYS A 5 -18.59 13.64 6.13
C LYS A 5 -18.43 14.47 4.85
N LEU A 6 -17.80 13.90 3.81
CA LEU A 6 -17.69 14.57 2.51
C LEU A 6 -19.06 14.90 1.93
N LYS A 7 -19.99 13.93 1.91
CA LYS A 7 -21.36 14.14 1.41
C LYS A 7 -22.09 15.25 2.17
N ASN A 8 -22.00 15.25 3.50
CA ASN A 8 -22.65 16.28 4.31
C ASN A 8 -22.02 17.65 4.07
N PHE A 9 -20.69 17.71 3.93
CA PHE A 9 -19.97 18.93 3.62
C PHE A 9 -20.35 19.48 2.25
N THR A 10 -20.34 18.65 1.20
CA THR A 10 -20.70 19.09 -0.16
C THR A 10 -22.14 19.59 -0.22
N SER A 11 -23.09 18.87 0.39
CA SER A 11 -24.49 19.32 0.44
C SER A 11 -24.67 20.62 1.23
N TRP A 12 -23.84 20.87 2.25
CA TRP A 12 -23.84 22.13 2.97
C TRP A 12 -23.28 23.28 2.12
N VAL A 13 -22.13 23.07 1.46
CA VAL A 13 -21.53 24.07 0.55
C VAL A 13 -22.51 24.44 -0.56
N GLU A 14 -23.14 23.46 -1.22
CA GLU A 14 -24.16 23.68 -2.25
C GLU A 14 -25.35 24.51 -1.72
N LYS A 15 -25.84 24.15 -0.53
CA LYS A 15 -26.97 24.86 0.11
C LYS A 15 -26.62 26.30 0.45
N GLU A 16 -25.44 26.57 0.97
CA GLU A 16 -25.04 27.94 1.32
C GLU A 16 -24.69 28.76 0.08
N ALA A 17 -23.99 28.18 -0.89
CA ALA A 17 -23.67 28.84 -2.16
C ALA A 17 -24.92 29.25 -2.94
N SER A 18 -26.00 28.45 -2.89
CA SER A 18 -27.28 28.79 -3.55
C SER A 18 -28.01 30.00 -2.96
N LYS A 19 -27.61 30.47 -1.77
CA LYS A 19 -28.13 31.70 -1.16
C LYS A 19 -27.33 32.95 -1.57
N ILE A 20 -26.20 32.77 -2.25
CA ILE A 20 -25.29 33.83 -2.67
C ILE A 20 -25.50 34.06 -4.18
N ILE A 21 -25.45 35.32 -4.62
CA ILE A 21 -25.72 35.73 -6.00
C ILE A 21 -24.50 36.46 -6.56
N GLY A 22 -24.17 36.20 -7.83
CA GLY A 22 -23.08 36.89 -8.53
C GLY A 22 -21.70 36.42 -8.08
N GLU A 23 -20.68 37.27 -8.26
CA GLU A 23 -19.26 36.95 -8.06
C GLU A 23 -18.94 36.42 -6.64
N GLN A 24 -19.70 36.84 -5.63
CA GLN A 24 -19.54 36.34 -4.25
C GLN A 24 -19.78 34.82 -4.12
N GLN A 25 -20.52 34.21 -5.06
CA GLN A 25 -20.74 32.78 -5.08
C GLN A 25 -19.49 32.01 -5.48
N GLU A 26 -18.70 32.55 -6.42
CA GLU A 26 -17.43 31.98 -6.85
C GLU A 26 -16.40 32.06 -5.72
N ASP A 27 -16.29 33.22 -5.06
CA ASP A 27 -15.43 33.42 -3.87
C ASP A 27 -15.75 32.41 -2.76
N PHE A 28 -17.04 32.09 -2.57
CA PHE A 28 -17.46 31.11 -1.58
C PHE A 28 -16.98 29.69 -1.93
N TYR A 29 -17.06 29.29 -3.20
CA TYR A 29 -16.54 28.00 -3.64
C TYR A 29 -15.03 27.92 -3.51
N GLU A 30 -14.31 28.98 -3.89
CA GLU A 30 -12.85 29.05 -3.73
C GLU A 30 -12.44 28.93 -2.26
N PHE A 31 -13.15 29.60 -1.36
CA PHE A 31 -12.89 29.55 0.08
C PHE A 31 -12.95 28.11 0.64
N TYR A 32 -13.88 27.28 0.15
CA TYR A 32 -14.06 25.90 0.61
C TYR A 32 -13.38 24.83 -0.26
N ALA A 33 -12.67 25.24 -1.34
CA ALA A 33 -12.01 24.31 -2.25
C ALA A 33 -10.95 23.44 -1.54
N ASP A 34 -10.21 24.04 -0.60
CA ASP A 34 -9.20 23.34 0.20
C ASP A 34 -9.81 22.28 1.13
N ASP A 35 -10.93 22.59 1.78
CA ASP A 35 -11.64 21.64 2.63
C ASP A 35 -12.23 20.49 1.83
N TYR A 36 -12.78 20.79 0.64
CA TYR A 36 -13.20 19.76 -0.29
C TYR A 36 -12.02 18.86 -0.68
N ASN A 37 -10.88 19.43 -1.05
CA ASN A 37 -9.68 18.67 -1.41
C ASN A 37 -9.20 17.79 -0.25
N ARG A 38 -9.16 18.33 0.97
CA ARG A 38 -8.79 17.59 2.18
C ARG A 38 -9.69 16.38 2.40
N LEU A 39 -11.00 16.58 2.34
CA LEU A 39 -11.99 15.53 2.61
C LEU A 39 -12.10 14.49 1.48
N SER A 40 -11.95 14.92 0.22
CA SER A 40 -12.16 14.08 -0.96
C SER A 40 -10.91 13.36 -1.45
N LYS A 41 -9.71 13.90 -1.20
CA LYS A 41 -8.44 13.37 -1.72
C LYS A 41 -7.41 13.11 -0.64
N ILE A 42 -7.03 14.14 0.13
CA ILE A 42 -5.87 14.08 1.04
C ILE A 42 -6.11 13.08 2.19
N PHE A 43 -7.19 13.25 2.97
CA PHE A 43 -7.48 12.35 4.09
C PHE A 43 -7.76 10.90 3.67
N PRO A 44 -8.56 10.63 2.61
CA PRO A 44 -8.69 9.26 2.10
C PRO A 44 -7.35 8.64 1.73
N ASN A 45 -6.47 9.38 1.05
CA ASN A 45 -5.18 8.85 0.63
C ASN A 45 -4.25 8.57 1.82
N ILE A 46 -4.21 9.47 2.82
CA ILE A 46 -3.46 9.26 4.07
C ILE A 46 -3.94 7.99 4.78
N LEU A 47 -5.27 7.81 4.91
CA LEU A 47 -5.84 6.64 5.58
C LEU A 47 -5.46 5.33 4.87
N ARG A 48 -5.59 5.29 3.54
CA ARG A 48 -5.25 4.10 2.74
C ARG A 48 -3.75 3.81 2.76
N SER A 49 -2.92 4.84 2.64
CA SER A 49 -1.46 4.72 2.75
C SER A 49 -1.05 4.16 4.11
N SER A 50 -1.64 4.66 5.19
CA SER A 50 -1.37 4.19 6.55
C SER A 50 -1.77 2.73 6.74
N LEU A 51 -2.95 2.37 6.23
CA LEU A 51 -3.45 0.99 6.30
C LEU A 51 -2.60 0.03 5.48
N PHE A 52 -2.16 0.45 4.30
CA PHE A 52 -1.24 -0.31 3.46
C PHE A 52 0.13 -0.53 4.11
N ILE A 53 0.72 0.52 4.71
CA ILE A 53 1.96 0.38 5.49
C ILE A 53 1.77 -0.67 6.59
N MET A 54 0.64 -0.63 7.30
CA MET A 54 0.33 -1.62 8.34
C MET A 54 0.21 -3.04 7.77
N TYR A 55 -0.51 -3.22 6.65
CA TYR A 55 -0.62 -4.54 5.99
C TYR A 55 0.74 -5.08 5.59
N TYR A 56 1.60 -4.24 5.03
CA TYR A 56 2.95 -4.63 4.63
C TYR A 56 3.81 -5.00 5.84
N ALA A 57 3.74 -4.22 6.93
CA ALA A 57 4.44 -4.54 8.17
C ALA A 57 3.95 -5.86 8.79
N LEU A 58 2.65 -6.16 8.74
CA LEU A 58 2.09 -7.44 9.17
C LEU A 58 2.61 -8.59 8.33
N LEU A 59 2.61 -8.46 6.99
CA LEU A 59 3.23 -9.44 6.08
C LEU A 59 4.68 -9.73 6.48
N GLU A 60 5.50 -8.69 6.66
CA GLU A 60 6.91 -8.84 7.04
C GLU A 60 7.07 -9.59 8.37
N ASN A 61 6.25 -9.24 9.37
CA ASN A 61 6.27 -9.87 10.68
C ASN A 61 5.84 -11.34 10.64
N GLU A 62 4.76 -11.66 9.91
CA GLU A 62 4.29 -13.04 9.77
C GLU A 62 5.32 -13.93 9.06
N LEU A 63 5.94 -13.42 8.00
CA LEU A 63 7.03 -14.11 7.31
C LEU A 63 8.25 -14.35 8.23
N VAL A 64 8.63 -13.35 9.02
CA VAL A 64 9.70 -13.49 10.02
C VAL A 64 9.34 -14.51 11.11
N ASN A 65 8.10 -14.50 11.59
CA ASN A 65 7.61 -15.43 12.60
C ASN A 65 7.58 -16.86 12.08
N LEU A 66 7.17 -17.06 10.83
CA LEU A 66 7.24 -18.36 10.16
C LEU A 66 8.68 -18.90 10.17
N CYS A 67 9.68 -18.10 9.77
CA CYS A 67 11.08 -18.53 9.83
C CYS A 67 11.52 -18.92 11.25
N LYS A 68 11.13 -18.13 12.27
CA LYS A 68 11.45 -18.42 13.67
C LYS A 68 10.80 -19.72 14.17
N ASN A 69 9.56 -19.98 13.75
CA ASN A 69 8.84 -21.19 14.13
C ASN A 69 9.46 -22.42 13.47
N LEU A 70 9.77 -22.36 12.17
CA LEU A 70 10.46 -23.44 11.46
C LEU A 70 11.84 -23.73 12.07
N TYR A 71 12.62 -22.67 12.37
CA TYR A 71 13.90 -22.79 13.05
C TYR A 71 13.80 -23.59 14.36
N LYS A 72 12.82 -23.27 15.22
CA LYS A 72 12.62 -23.94 16.50
C LYS A 72 12.09 -25.36 16.33
N HIS A 73 11.11 -25.56 15.43
CA HIS A 73 10.43 -26.84 15.26
C HIS A 73 11.33 -27.91 14.65
N TYR A 74 12.09 -27.55 13.61
CA TYR A 74 13.01 -28.46 12.93
C TYR A 74 14.45 -28.37 13.46
N ASN A 75 14.68 -27.58 14.51
CA ASN A 75 15.98 -27.37 15.15
C ASN A 75 17.10 -27.06 14.14
N TYR A 76 16.83 -26.15 13.18
CA TYR A 76 17.82 -25.74 12.20
C TYR A 76 19.02 -25.10 12.89
N SER A 77 20.22 -25.27 12.33
CA SER A 77 21.44 -24.68 12.90
C SER A 77 21.59 -23.18 12.61
N ILE A 78 20.92 -22.68 11.56
CA ILE A 78 21.08 -21.30 11.07
C ILE A 78 19.83 -20.48 11.39
N LYS A 79 20.01 -19.32 12.01
CA LYS A 79 18.94 -18.36 12.32
C LYS A 79 18.71 -17.41 11.15
N LEU A 80 17.51 -16.85 11.07
CA LEU A 80 17.20 -15.80 10.08
C LEU A 80 18.13 -14.58 10.19
N THR A 81 18.60 -14.26 11.40
CA THR A 81 19.53 -13.17 11.67
C THR A 81 20.92 -13.38 11.07
N ASP A 82 21.28 -14.63 10.76
CA ASP A 82 22.59 -14.98 10.23
C ASP A 82 22.65 -14.76 8.70
N PHE A 83 21.50 -14.48 8.06
CA PHE A 83 21.40 -14.17 6.64
C PHE A 83 21.53 -12.67 6.35
N GLN A 84 22.31 -12.36 5.32
CA GLN A 84 22.33 -11.04 4.70
C GLN A 84 21.03 -10.77 3.93
N GLY A 85 20.66 -9.50 3.83
CA GLY A 85 19.43 -9.04 3.16
C GLY A 85 18.52 -8.22 4.09
N LYS A 86 17.43 -7.68 3.52
CA LYS A 86 16.46 -6.84 4.24
C LYS A 86 15.03 -7.26 3.92
N GLY A 87 14.14 -7.08 4.90
CA GLY A 87 12.69 -7.30 4.77
C GLY A 87 12.34 -8.69 4.22
N ILE A 88 11.37 -8.70 3.32
CA ILE A 88 10.81 -9.90 2.68
C ILE A 88 11.85 -10.74 1.91
N PHE A 89 12.88 -10.12 1.31
CA PHE A 89 13.87 -10.83 0.49
C PHE A 89 14.81 -11.69 1.33
N ARG A 90 15.10 -11.25 2.56
CA ARG A 90 15.87 -12.06 3.53
C ARG A 90 15.07 -13.29 3.94
N VAL A 91 13.76 -13.12 4.18
CA VAL A 91 12.86 -14.24 4.51
C VAL A 91 12.76 -15.23 3.36
N GLN A 92 12.51 -14.75 2.13
CA GLN A 92 12.49 -15.59 0.93
C GLN A 92 13.77 -16.43 0.83
N THR A 93 14.93 -15.81 1.00
CA THR A 93 16.22 -16.51 0.93
C THR A 93 16.34 -17.59 2.01
N TYR A 94 15.93 -17.29 3.24
CA TYR A 94 15.96 -18.24 4.34
C TYR A 94 15.04 -19.45 4.11
N LEU A 95 13.79 -19.19 3.72
CA LEU A 95 12.79 -20.24 3.47
C LEU A 95 13.25 -21.19 2.35
N LYS A 96 13.81 -20.65 1.26
CA LYS A 96 14.34 -21.47 0.15
C LYS A 96 15.61 -22.23 0.52
N LYS A 97 16.59 -21.56 1.13
CA LYS A 97 17.94 -22.14 1.30
C LYS A 97 18.08 -22.99 2.55
N VAL A 98 17.46 -22.60 3.65
CA VAL A 98 17.55 -23.29 4.95
C VAL A 98 16.39 -24.24 5.14
N ALA A 99 15.16 -23.74 5.06
CA ALA A 99 13.97 -24.55 5.30
C ALA A 99 13.59 -25.44 4.11
N LYS A 100 14.25 -25.27 2.95
CA LYS A 100 14.02 -26.03 1.71
C LYS A 100 12.56 -26.00 1.24
N ILE A 101 11.86 -24.91 1.54
CA ILE A 101 10.48 -24.69 1.11
C ILE A 101 10.48 -24.27 -0.37
N ASP A 102 9.56 -24.85 -1.14
CA ASP A 102 9.25 -24.38 -2.48
C ASP A 102 8.47 -23.06 -2.39
N PHE A 103 9.22 -21.97 -2.22
CA PHE A 103 8.63 -20.67 -1.96
C PHE A 103 7.96 -20.14 -3.24
N PRO A 104 6.71 -19.60 -3.18
CA PRO A 104 5.91 -19.25 -4.36
C PRO A 104 6.35 -17.92 -5.00
N ASP A 105 7.65 -17.75 -5.29
CA ASP A 105 8.21 -16.55 -5.90
C ASP A 105 8.06 -16.45 -7.41
N GLN A 106 7.37 -17.41 -8.03
CA GLN A 106 6.96 -17.37 -9.43
C GLN A 106 5.48 -16.98 -9.60
N THR A 107 4.82 -16.55 -8.51
CA THR A 107 3.40 -16.16 -8.54
C THR A 107 3.25 -14.66 -8.72
N SER A 108 2.20 -14.25 -9.43
CA SER A 108 1.84 -12.82 -9.56
C SER A 108 1.63 -12.15 -8.20
N SER A 109 1.16 -12.90 -7.20
CA SER A 109 0.99 -12.38 -5.85
C SER A 109 2.31 -11.98 -5.18
N TRP A 110 3.39 -12.72 -5.47
CA TRP A 110 4.72 -12.36 -4.99
C TRP A 110 5.30 -11.15 -5.75
N ASP A 111 5.13 -11.10 -7.08
CA ASP A 111 5.55 -9.96 -7.90
C ASP A 111 4.86 -8.65 -7.44
N ASP A 112 3.58 -8.74 -7.08
CA ASP A 112 2.81 -7.64 -6.50
C ASP A 112 3.36 -7.24 -5.14
N ILE A 113 3.68 -8.21 -4.26
CA ILE A 113 4.30 -7.95 -2.95
C ILE A 113 5.67 -7.25 -3.09
N VAL A 114 6.45 -7.61 -4.11
CA VAL A 114 7.71 -6.93 -4.43
C VAL A 114 7.45 -5.49 -4.87
N SER A 115 6.46 -5.26 -5.74
CA SER A 115 6.07 -3.90 -6.16
C SER A 115 5.53 -3.07 -4.98
N TYR A 116 4.75 -3.69 -4.09
CA TYR A 116 4.27 -3.09 -2.85
C TYR A 116 5.42 -2.68 -1.91
N ASN A 117 6.51 -3.44 -1.85
CA ASN A 117 7.71 -3.03 -1.10
C ASN A 117 8.21 -1.65 -1.57
N HIS A 118 8.24 -1.45 -2.88
CA HIS A 118 8.76 -0.23 -3.50
C HIS A 118 7.82 0.95 -3.28
N ILE A 119 6.52 0.74 -3.47
CA ILE A 119 5.48 1.71 -3.15
C ILE A 119 5.58 2.13 -1.67
N ARG A 120 5.67 1.16 -0.74
CA ARG A 120 5.79 1.41 0.70
C ARG A 120 7.02 2.25 1.02
N ASN A 121 8.15 2.00 0.35
CA ASN A 121 9.36 2.81 0.52
C ASN A 121 9.17 4.25 0.04
N PHE A 122 8.50 4.47 -1.10
CA PHE A 122 8.16 5.82 -1.55
C PHE A 122 7.23 6.56 -0.59
N ILE A 123 6.23 5.87 -0.01
CA ILE A 123 5.33 6.48 0.99
C ILE A 123 6.13 6.94 2.21
N ILE A 124 7.01 6.08 2.74
CA ILE A 124 7.74 6.36 3.99
C ILE A 124 8.83 7.41 3.80
N HIS A 125 9.57 7.37 2.70
CA HIS A 125 10.75 8.22 2.52
C HIS A 125 10.45 9.53 1.80
N ASN A 126 9.50 9.53 0.87
CA ASN A 126 9.23 10.68 -0.01
C ASN A 126 7.77 11.16 0.08
N GLY A 127 7.03 10.78 1.13
CA GLY A 127 5.62 11.14 1.27
C GLY A 127 4.73 10.59 0.15
N GLY A 128 5.18 9.55 -0.55
CA GLY A 128 4.48 8.96 -1.69
C GLY A 128 4.80 9.61 -3.03
N ARG A 129 5.76 10.54 -3.10
CA ARG A 129 6.20 11.14 -4.37
C ARG A 129 7.22 10.24 -5.08
N LEU A 130 6.93 9.90 -6.34
CA LEU A 130 7.88 9.19 -7.19
C LEU A 130 9.00 10.11 -7.66
N ASP A 131 10.20 9.56 -7.76
CA ASP A 131 11.37 10.21 -8.35
C ASP A 131 11.66 9.66 -9.76
N ASN A 132 12.68 10.20 -10.42
CA ASN A 132 13.08 9.78 -11.76
C ASN A 132 14.05 8.57 -11.77
N SER A 133 14.23 7.88 -10.63
CA SER A 133 15.08 6.69 -10.57
C SER A 133 14.47 5.54 -11.37
N ASN A 134 15.26 4.51 -11.67
CA ASN A 134 14.73 3.28 -12.26
C ASN A 134 13.60 2.69 -11.42
N ARG A 135 13.73 2.80 -10.08
CA ARG A 135 12.71 2.34 -9.16
C ARG A 135 11.42 3.15 -9.26
N GLY A 136 11.53 4.47 -9.42
CA GLY A 136 10.38 5.34 -9.65
C GLY A 136 9.63 4.96 -10.92
N LYS A 137 10.36 4.67 -12.01
CA LYS A 137 9.79 4.22 -13.28
C LYS A 137 9.10 2.86 -13.20
N GLU A 138 9.70 1.90 -12.49
CA GLU A 138 9.09 0.58 -12.23
C GLU A 138 7.75 0.73 -11.49
N VAL A 139 7.72 1.56 -10.44
CA VAL A 139 6.49 1.82 -9.68
C VAL A 139 5.46 2.58 -10.50
N GLU A 140 5.89 3.54 -11.31
CA GLU A 140 5.02 4.29 -12.23
C GLU A 140 4.35 3.35 -13.24
N SER A 141 5.09 2.41 -13.83
CA SER A 141 4.52 1.39 -14.73
C SER A 141 3.50 0.52 -13.99
N PHE A 142 3.87 0.00 -12.81
CA PHE A 142 2.98 -0.85 -12.01
C PHE A 142 1.67 -0.15 -11.60
N ILE A 143 1.73 1.15 -11.29
CA ILE A 143 0.55 1.95 -10.96
C ILE A 143 -0.33 2.18 -12.18
N THR A 144 0.28 2.48 -13.35
CA THR A 144 -0.47 2.82 -14.57
C THR A 144 -1.35 1.65 -15.05
N ASP A 145 -0.93 0.42 -14.77
CA ASP A 145 -1.66 -0.79 -15.16
C ASP A 145 -2.80 -1.17 -14.19
N ARG A 146 -3.04 -0.39 -13.11
CA ARG A 146 -3.94 -0.78 -12.02
C ARG A 146 -4.98 0.30 -11.68
N PRO A 147 -6.29 -0.01 -11.78
CA PRO A 147 -7.36 0.96 -11.47
C PRO A 147 -7.41 1.41 -10.01
N SER A 148 -6.84 0.63 -9.09
CA SER A 148 -6.85 0.95 -7.66
C SER A 148 -5.83 2.01 -7.25
N MET A 149 -4.95 2.40 -8.17
CA MET A 149 -3.87 3.36 -7.95
C MET A 149 -3.84 4.37 -9.08
N ASN A 150 -3.36 5.58 -8.79
CA ASN A 150 -3.02 6.55 -9.81
C ASN A 150 -1.93 7.49 -9.31
N LEU A 151 -1.40 8.32 -10.21
CA LEU A 151 -0.53 9.44 -9.87
C LEU A 151 -1.30 10.75 -10.02
N ASP A 152 -1.00 11.72 -9.15
CA ASP A 152 -1.41 13.10 -9.38
C ASP A 152 -0.43 13.84 -10.31
N HIS A 153 -0.73 15.10 -10.62
CA HIS A 153 0.08 15.95 -11.49
C HIS A 153 1.51 16.21 -10.97
N LEU A 154 1.80 15.93 -9.70
CA LEU A 154 3.12 16.07 -9.08
C LEU A 154 3.83 14.71 -8.87
N LYS A 155 3.26 13.64 -9.43
CA LYS A 155 3.70 12.25 -9.26
C LYS A 155 3.59 11.73 -7.82
N ASN A 156 2.64 12.22 -7.02
CA ASN A 156 2.30 11.58 -5.75
C ASN A 156 1.36 10.40 -5.99
N ILE A 157 1.64 9.29 -5.31
CA ILE A 157 0.80 8.09 -5.32
C ILE A 157 -0.55 8.40 -4.67
N GLN A 158 -1.62 8.04 -5.36
CA GLN A 158 -2.99 8.15 -4.91
C GLN A 158 -3.66 6.76 -4.93
N PHE A 159 -4.33 6.42 -3.84
CA PHE A 159 -5.02 5.15 -3.67
C PHE A 159 -6.53 5.31 -3.76
N SER A 160 -7.18 4.48 -4.56
CA SER A 160 -8.63 4.36 -4.61
C SER A 160 -9.16 3.57 -3.40
N LYS A 161 -10.49 3.55 -3.22
CA LYS A 161 -11.14 2.76 -2.16
C LYS A 161 -10.88 1.25 -2.28
N ASP A 162 -10.52 0.78 -3.47
CA ASP A 162 -10.38 -0.64 -3.79
C ASP A 162 -8.96 -1.16 -3.56
N PHE A 163 -7.99 -0.26 -3.36
CA PHE A 163 -6.59 -0.61 -3.14
C PHE A 163 -6.35 -1.49 -1.90
N CYS A 164 -6.89 -1.12 -0.74
CA CYS A 164 -6.70 -1.90 0.48
C CYS A 164 -7.33 -3.31 0.37
N PRO A 165 -8.57 -3.48 -0.15
CA PRO A 165 -9.11 -4.79 -0.50
C PRO A 165 -8.25 -5.61 -1.46
N GLU A 166 -7.70 -4.97 -2.52
CA GLU A 166 -6.80 -5.62 -3.47
C GLU A 166 -5.54 -6.16 -2.78
N VAL A 167 -4.87 -5.34 -1.96
CA VAL A 167 -3.70 -5.76 -1.20
C VAL A 167 -4.02 -6.96 -0.32
N ILE A 168 -5.14 -6.96 0.41
CA ILE A 168 -5.56 -8.11 1.22
C ILE A 168 -5.75 -9.35 0.35
N GLY A 169 -6.35 -9.20 -0.84
CA GLY A 169 -6.51 -10.29 -1.81
C GLY A 169 -5.16 -10.87 -2.23
N THR A 170 -4.20 -10.02 -2.60
CA THR A 170 -2.82 -10.42 -2.93
C THR A 170 -2.18 -11.18 -1.77
N LEU A 171 -2.25 -10.65 -0.55
CA LEU A 171 -1.65 -11.29 0.63
C LEU A 171 -2.29 -12.66 0.92
N LYS A 172 -3.61 -12.76 0.81
CA LYS A 172 -4.33 -14.04 1.00
C LYS A 172 -3.93 -15.08 -0.04
N SER A 173 -3.82 -14.68 -1.31
CA SER A 173 -3.35 -15.57 -2.38
C SER A 173 -1.95 -16.08 -2.09
N PHE A 174 -1.03 -15.15 -1.77
CA PHE A 174 0.36 -15.48 -1.46
C PHE A 174 0.48 -16.43 -0.28
N PHE A 175 -0.18 -16.15 0.85
CA PHE A 175 -0.15 -17.04 2.01
C PHE A 175 -0.84 -18.37 1.73
N GLY A 176 -1.91 -18.38 0.93
CA GLY A 176 -2.57 -19.60 0.51
C GLY A 176 -1.66 -20.52 -0.29
N ASP A 177 -0.82 -19.97 -1.17
CA ASP A 177 0.17 -20.75 -1.91
C ASP A 177 1.36 -21.14 -1.06
N LEU A 178 1.87 -20.23 -0.22
CA LEU A 178 2.98 -20.52 0.70
C LEU A 178 2.64 -21.64 1.69
N PHE A 179 1.41 -21.66 2.24
CA PHE A 179 1.02 -22.68 3.22
C PHE A 179 0.86 -24.07 2.60
N LYS A 180 0.62 -24.19 1.30
CA LYS A 180 0.62 -25.49 0.61
C LYS A 180 2.02 -26.09 0.49
N THR A 181 3.06 -25.28 0.61
CA THR A 181 4.45 -25.72 0.48
C THR A 181 5.16 -25.91 1.82
N LEU A 182 4.44 -25.69 2.93
CA LEU A 182 4.95 -25.99 4.26
C LEU A 182 4.93 -27.51 4.53
N PRO A 183 5.94 -28.03 5.24
CA PRO A 183 6.03 -29.44 5.65
C PRO A 183 5.02 -29.85 6.73
#